data_AF-A0A964TEF2-F1
#
_entry.id   AF-A0A964TEF2-F1
#
_cell.length_a   1.000
_cell.length_b   1.000
_cell.length_c   1.000
_cell.angle_alpha   90.00
_cell.angle_beta   90.00
_cell.angle_gamma   90.00
#
_symmetry.space_group_name_H-M   'P 1'
#
loop_
_entity.id
_entity.type
_entity.pdbx_description
1 polymer ?
#
loop_
_entity_poly.entity_id
_entity_poly.type
_entity_poly.pdbx_seq_one_letter_code
_entity_poly.pdbx_strand_id
1 'polypeptide(L)'
;MKFLVFHFFITIICCNQFFCQESKEIDFVILVDGSVINAALGLSFKVVNEESSFTIYPQYHPGNLTFKESDFKNLINSKEKTYWLRFYLLNKESHYDYAVKVHRDWFKERFIVLNINNLKNRRDKKLHKPIERGANYGASIDFGHVAILNLNNEKDPVVVRYH
;
A
#
# COMPACT_ATOMS: atom_id res chain seq x y z
N MET A 1 40.05 34.75 8.08
CA MET A 1 39.37 33.61 8.75
C MET A 1 37.83 33.71 8.72
N LYS A 2 37.20 34.81 9.17
CA LYS A 2 35.72 34.91 9.26
C LYS A 2 34.97 34.67 7.93
N PHE A 3 35.49 35.18 6.80
CA PHE A 3 34.91 34.97 5.47
C PHE A 3 35.00 33.52 4.96
N LEU A 4 36.02 32.76 5.39
CA LEU A 4 36.27 31.39 4.94
C LEU A 4 35.38 30.39 5.71
N VAL A 5 35.14 30.67 6.99
CA VAL A 5 34.18 29.93 7.83
C VAL A 5 32.74 30.12 7.32
N PHE A 6 32.40 31.33 6.88
CA PHE A 6 31.07 31.63 6.33
C PHE A 6 30.78 30.88 5.03
N HIS A 7 31.75 30.82 4.11
CA HIS A 7 31.61 30.04 2.87
C HIS A 7 31.51 28.55 3.15
N PHE A 8 32.28 28.02 4.11
CA PHE A 8 32.19 26.62 4.52
C PHE A 8 30.80 26.26 5.06
N PHE A 9 30.21 27.13 5.89
CA PHE A 9 28.85 26.94 6.41
C PHE A 9 27.78 26.95 5.29
N ILE A 10 27.89 27.86 4.32
CA ILE A 10 26.96 27.92 3.17
C ILE A 10 27.07 26.64 2.33
N THR A 11 28.27 26.15 2.06
CA THR A 11 28.47 24.93 1.28
C THR A 11 27.86 23.71 1.96
N ILE A 12 28.01 23.57 3.28
CA ILE A 12 27.39 22.47 4.05
C ILE A 12 25.86 22.53 3.96
N ILE A 13 25.25 23.71 4.10
CA ILE A 13 23.80 23.86 4.03
C ILE A 13 23.29 23.52 2.62
N CYS A 14 23.96 24.00 1.58
CA CYS A 14 23.60 23.68 0.19
C CYS A 14 23.75 22.19 -0.13
N CYS A 15 24.79 21.52 0.36
CA CYS A 15 24.97 20.08 0.15
C CYS A 15 23.83 19.25 0.79
N ASN A 16 23.31 19.65 1.97
CA ASN A 16 22.26 18.90 2.65
C ASN A 16 20.90 18.92 1.91
N GLN A 17 20.61 19.95 1.12
CA GLN A 17 19.36 20.02 0.35
C GLN A 17 19.31 19.03 -0.81
N PHE A 18 20.47 18.61 -1.35
CA PHE A 18 20.52 17.65 -2.46
C PHE A 18 20.40 16.19 -2.02
N PHE A 19 20.51 15.88 -0.72
CA PHE A 19 20.47 14.50 -0.21
C PHE A 19 19.11 14.08 0.40
N CYS A 20 18.13 14.99 0.49
CA CYS A 20 16.78 14.60 0.87
C CYS A 20 16.11 13.95 -0.35
N GLN A 21 16.15 12.62 -0.44
CA GLN A 21 15.32 11.89 -1.40
C GLN A 21 13.85 12.11 -1.03
N GLU A 22 13.14 12.85 -1.85
CA GLU A 22 11.69 13.04 -1.70
C GLU A 22 10.98 11.67 -1.74
N SER A 23 10.10 11.45 -0.78
CA SER A 23 9.23 10.28 -0.69
C SER A 23 7.77 10.70 -0.89
N LYS A 24 6.99 9.78 -1.45
CA LYS A 24 5.53 9.90 -1.50
C LYS A 24 4.90 8.88 -0.57
N GLU A 25 4.05 9.34 0.32
CA GLU A 25 3.29 8.50 1.24
C GLU A 25 1.82 8.44 0.84
N ILE A 26 1.22 7.27 1.07
CA ILE A 26 -0.20 7.00 0.87
C ILE A 26 -0.70 6.20 2.07
N ASP A 27 -1.87 6.55 2.57
CA ASP A 27 -2.47 5.78 3.66
C ASP A 27 -3.02 4.45 3.11
N PHE A 28 -2.39 3.35 3.51
CA PHE A 28 -2.68 2.03 2.98
C PHE A 28 -2.68 0.98 4.09
N VAL A 29 -3.75 0.20 4.18
CA VAL A 29 -3.90 -0.89 5.14
C VAL A 29 -4.20 -2.18 4.40
N ILE A 30 -3.52 -3.25 4.78
CA ILE A 30 -3.86 -4.61 4.33
C ILE A 30 -4.53 -5.35 5.49
N LEU A 31 -5.73 -5.86 5.23
CA LEU A 31 -6.48 -6.76 6.09
C LEU A 31 -6.43 -8.17 5.50
N VAL A 32 -6.10 -9.17 6.32
CA VAL A 32 -6.25 -10.59 5.98
C VAL A 32 -7.19 -11.24 6.97
N ASP A 33 -8.28 -11.83 6.46
CA ASP A 33 -9.35 -12.43 7.26
C ASP A 33 -9.87 -11.47 8.35
N GLY A 34 -9.99 -10.18 7.99
CA GLY A 34 -10.45 -9.09 8.86
C GLY A 34 -9.41 -8.55 9.87
N SER A 35 -8.18 -9.05 9.87
CA SER A 35 -7.11 -8.60 10.77
C SER A 35 -6.05 -7.79 10.03
N VAL A 36 -5.63 -6.66 10.61
CA VAL A 36 -4.51 -5.84 10.09
C VAL A 36 -3.23 -6.66 10.15
N ILE A 37 -2.52 -6.74 9.02
CA ILE A 37 -1.21 -7.38 9.00
C ILE A 37 -0.12 -6.37 9.34
N ASN A 38 0.77 -6.76 10.26
CA ASN A 38 1.86 -5.90 10.72
C ASN A 38 3.04 -5.83 9.74
N ALA A 39 3.18 -6.83 8.88
CA ALA A 39 4.24 -6.90 7.88
C ALA A 39 3.73 -7.58 6.62
N ALA A 40 4.09 -7.03 5.46
CA ALA A 40 3.86 -7.60 4.15
C ALA A 40 5.23 -7.76 3.48
N LEU A 41 5.75 -8.98 3.46
CA LEU A 41 7.11 -9.23 2.96
C LEU A 41 7.13 -9.18 1.44
N GLY A 42 8.20 -8.61 0.86
CA GLY A 42 8.35 -8.52 -0.59
C GLY A 42 7.22 -7.72 -1.27
N LEU A 43 6.58 -6.80 -0.54
CA LEU A 43 5.51 -5.99 -1.11
C LEU A 43 6.03 -5.23 -2.33
N SER A 44 5.37 -5.43 -3.47
CA SER A 44 5.80 -4.88 -4.73
C SER A 44 4.64 -4.61 -5.67
N PHE A 45 4.83 -3.61 -6.54
CA PHE A 45 3.94 -3.34 -7.65
C PHE A 45 4.65 -3.71 -8.95
N LYS A 46 4.25 -4.83 -9.55
CA LYS A 46 4.65 -5.17 -10.91
C LYS A 46 3.76 -4.44 -11.88
N VAL A 47 4.38 -3.64 -12.72
CA VAL A 47 3.73 -2.80 -13.71
C VAL A 47 4.05 -3.36 -15.08
N VAL A 48 3.01 -3.71 -15.85
CA VAL A 48 3.14 -4.34 -17.17
C VAL A 48 2.50 -3.45 -18.22
N ASN A 49 3.31 -3.07 -19.21
CA ASN A 49 2.93 -2.43 -20.48
C ASN A 49 3.01 -3.48 -21.61
N GLU A 50 2.60 -3.10 -22.82
CA GLU A 50 2.76 -3.93 -24.02
C GLU A 50 4.23 -4.27 -24.32
N GLU A 51 5.14 -3.31 -24.14
CA GLU A 51 6.56 -3.45 -24.54
C GLU A 51 7.53 -3.62 -23.37
N SER A 52 7.09 -3.39 -22.13
CA SER A 52 7.98 -3.35 -20.97
C SER A 52 7.29 -3.75 -19.67
N SER A 53 8.07 -4.22 -18.72
CA SER A 53 7.62 -4.36 -17.35
C SER A 53 8.68 -3.89 -16.38
N PHE A 54 8.25 -3.33 -15.27
CA PHE A 54 9.13 -2.96 -14.16
C PHE A 54 8.43 -3.23 -12.83
N THR A 55 9.23 -3.31 -11.78
CA THR A 55 8.72 -3.58 -10.43
C THR A 55 9.15 -2.46 -9.51
N ILE A 56 8.20 -1.93 -8.75
CA ILE A 56 8.44 -0.96 -7.68
C ILE A 56 8.33 -1.69 -6.34
N TYR A 57 9.24 -1.37 -5.41
CA TYR A 57 9.27 -1.94 -4.07
C TYR A 57 9.08 -0.82 -3.04
N PRO A 58 7.84 -0.40 -2.75
CA PRO A 58 7.58 0.57 -1.71
C PRO A 58 7.80 -0.05 -0.32
N GLN A 59 8.03 0.81 0.66
CA GLN A 59 8.07 0.41 2.06
C GLN A 59 6.65 0.39 2.61
N TYR A 60 6.32 -0.65 3.35
CA TYR A 60 4.99 -0.81 3.95
C TYR A 60 5.10 -0.91 5.46
N HIS A 61 4.31 -0.06 6.11
CA HIS A 61 3.92 -0.18 7.51
C HIS A 61 2.39 -0.11 7.57
N PRO A 62 1.72 -0.74 8.54
CA PRO A 62 0.26 -0.65 8.64
C PRO A 62 -0.19 0.80 8.69
N GLY A 63 -0.99 1.21 7.71
CA GLY A 63 -1.47 2.59 7.57
C GLY A 63 -0.59 3.50 6.71
N ASN A 64 0.60 3.05 6.26
CA ASN A 64 1.49 3.86 5.42
C ASN A 64 2.21 3.01 4.35
N LEU A 65 2.09 3.47 3.11
CA LEU A 65 2.84 2.95 1.98
C LEU A 65 3.71 4.05 1.40
N THR A 66 5.02 3.91 1.57
CA THR A 66 6.01 4.91 1.17
C THR A 66 6.69 4.51 -0.14
N PHE A 67 6.65 5.40 -1.12
CA PHE A 67 7.31 5.28 -2.41
C PHE A 67 8.48 6.24 -2.51
N LYS A 68 9.49 5.89 -3.31
CA LYS A 68 10.40 6.89 -3.87
C LYS A 68 9.61 7.78 -4.84
N GLU A 69 9.84 9.09 -4.80
CA GLU A 69 9.10 10.04 -5.64
C GLU A 69 9.19 9.70 -7.14
N SER A 70 10.36 9.26 -7.62
CA SER A 70 10.55 8.83 -9.02
C SER A 70 9.67 7.64 -9.39
N ASP A 71 9.58 6.66 -8.50
CA ASP A 71 8.80 5.44 -8.72
C ASP A 71 7.30 5.75 -8.69
N PHE A 72 6.88 6.62 -7.78
CA PHE A 72 5.50 7.09 -7.72
C PHE A 72 5.10 7.86 -8.98
N LYS A 73 5.95 8.76 -9.47
CA LYS A 73 5.71 9.46 -10.76
C LYS A 73 5.59 8.46 -11.91
N ASN A 74 6.45 7.45 -11.98
CA ASN A 74 6.39 6.39 -13.00
C ASN A 74 5.13 5.52 -12.90
N LEU A 75 4.61 5.33 -11.69
CA LEU A 75 3.38 4.59 -11.40
C LEU A 75 2.14 5.34 -11.93
N ILE A 76 2.04 6.65 -11.64
CA ILE A 76 0.87 7.48 -11.98
C ILE A 76 0.86 7.95 -13.44
N ASN A 77 2.02 8.28 -14.02
CA ASN A 77 2.06 9.00 -15.31
C ASN A 77 1.85 8.13 -16.55
N SER A 78 1.80 6.81 -16.42
CA SER A 78 1.72 5.96 -17.60
C SER A 78 0.29 5.53 -17.91
N LYS A 79 -0.01 5.57 -19.22
CA LYS A 79 -1.38 5.59 -19.71
C LYS A 79 -2.02 4.21 -19.88
N GLU A 80 -1.27 3.11 -19.96
CA GLU A 80 -1.85 1.79 -20.25
C GLU A 80 -1.08 0.69 -19.52
N LYS A 81 -1.41 0.51 -18.23
CA LYS A 81 -0.70 -0.40 -17.34
C LYS A 81 -1.66 -1.35 -16.66
N THR A 82 -1.34 -2.64 -16.74
CA THR A 82 -1.84 -3.58 -15.75
C THR A 82 -0.89 -3.55 -14.55
N TYR A 83 -1.43 -3.28 -13.38
CA TYR A 83 -0.67 -3.24 -12.14
C TYR A 83 -1.01 -4.47 -11.31
N TRP A 84 0.00 -5.12 -10.76
CA TRP A 84 -0.13 -6.23 -9.84
C TRP A 84 0.55 -5.88 -8.54
N LEU A 85 -0.21 -5.78 -7.46
CA LEU A 85 0.32 -5.77 -6.12
C LEU A 85 0.62 -7.21 -5.70
N ARG A 86 1.85 -7.48 -5.26
CA ARG A 86 2.26 -8.77 -4.71
C ARG A 86 2.85 -8.60 -3.35
N PHE A 87 2.57 -9.52 -2.44
CA PHE A 87 3.21 -9.59 -1.14
C PHE A 87 3.06 -10.98 -0.53
N TYR A 88 3.91 -11.23 0.45
CA TYR A 88 3.98 -12.48 1.16
C TYR A 88 3.63 -12.32 2.64
N LEU A 89 2.92 -13.31 3.17
CA LEU A 89 2.73 -13.47 4.60
C LEU A 89 3.38 -14.76 5.07
N LEU A 90 4.22 -14.62 6.10
CA LEU A 90 4.72 -15.74 6.88
C LEU A 90 3.77 -15.96 8.06
N ASN A 91 3.13 -17.11 8.07
CA ASN A 91 2.59 -17.70 9.28
C ASN A 91 3.55 -18.80 9.74
N LYS A 92 3.52 -19.16 11.04
CA LYS A 92 4.41 -20.15 11.67
C LYS A 92 4.55 -21.47 10.88
N GLU A 93 3.54 -21.82 10.09
CA GLU A 93 3.44 -23.09 9.38
C GLU A 93 3.23 -22.94 7.86
N SER A 94 3.13 -21.72 7.33
CA SER A 94 2.74 -21.52 5.93
C SER A 94 3.21 -20.20 5.34
N HIS A 95 3.51 -20.25 4.04
CA HIS A 95 3.83 -19.11 3.22
C HIS A 95 2.64 -18.83 2.29
N TYR A 96 2.07 -17.63 2.37
CA TYR A 96 0.98 -17.20 1.50
C TYR A 96 1.49 -16.15 0.52
N ASP A 97 1.35 -16.41 -0.78
CA ASP A 97 1.65 -15.48 -1.87
C ASP A 97 0.32 -14.89 -2.39
N TYR A 98 0.18 -13.57 -2.23
CA TYR A 98 -0.98 -12.83 -2.71
C TYR A 98 -0.58 -11.99 -3.91
N ALA A 99 -1.42 -12.04 -4.95
CA ALA A 99 -1.29 -11.22 -6.14
C ALA A 99 -2.65 -10.61 -6.47
N VAL A 100 -2.74 -9.28 -6.41
CA VAL A 100 -3.98 -8.54 -6.65
C VAL A 100 -3.77 -7.59 -7.81
N LYS A 101 -4.66 -7.67 -8.80
CA LYS A 101 -4.70 -6.67 -9.88
C LYS A 101 -5.19 -5.35 -9.28
N VAL A 102 -4.40 -4.30 -9.43
CA VAL A 102 -4.71 -2.96 -8.89
C VAL A 102 -4.97 -1.97 -10.02
N HIS A 103 -5.78 -0.96 -9.74
CA HIS A 103 -6.04 0.12 -10.68
C HIS A 103 -5.24 1.35 -10.29
N ARG A 104 -4.73 2.09 -11.29
CA ARG A 104 -3.99 3.34 -11.07
C ARG A 104 -4.76 4.32 -10.20
N ASP A 105 -6.07 4.38 -10.35
CA ASP A 105 -6.91 5.34 -9.65
C ASP A 105 -6.93 5.10 -8.13
N TRP A 106 -6.56 3.91 -7.66
CA TRP A 106 -6.41 3.64 -6.23
C TRP A 106 -5.43 4.63 -5.59
N PHE A 107 -4.33 4.96 -6.27
CA PHE A 107 -3.31 5.87 -5.74
C PHE A 107 -3.71 7.36 -5.75
N LYS A 108 -4.92 7.69 -6.23
CA LYS A 108 -5.50 9.03 -6.09
C LYS A 108 -6.35 9.17 -4.83
N GLU A 109 -6.73 8.05 -4.23
CA GLU A 109 -7.56 8.01 -3.04
C GLU A 109 -6.74 8.41 -1.81
N ARG A 110 -7.42 9.03 -0.84
CA ARG A 110 -6.76 9.48 0.39
C ARG A 110 -6.36 8.31 1.28
N PHE A 111 -7.19 7.27 1.29
CA PHE A 111 -7.04 6.11 2.15
C PHE A 111 -7.47 4.85 1.40
N ILE A 112 -6.70 3.78 1.52
CA ILE A 112 -6.96 2.52 0.83
C ILE A 112 -6.89 1.36 1.81
N VAL A 113 -7.93 0.52 1.83
CA VAL A 113 -7.94 -0.74 2.57
C VAL A 113 -8.05 -1.90 1.59
N LEU A 114 -7.01 -2.73 1.54
CA LEU A 114 -7.02 -3.99 0.81
C LEU A 114 -7.46 -5.11 1.74
N ASN A 115 -8.64 -5.66 1.46
CA ASN A 115 -9.20 -6.80 2.18
C ASN A 115 -8.94 -8.10 1.42
N ILE A 116 -8.17 -9.01 2.02
CA ILE A 116 -7.92 -10.36 1.53
C ILE A 116 -8.66 -11.35 2.42
N ASN A 117 -9.43 -12.25 1.80
CA ASN A 117 -10.23 -13.25 2.50
C ASN A 117 -9.86 -14.65 2.03
N ASN A 118 -9.54 -15.54 2.96
CA ASN A 118 -9.15 -16.91 2.68
C ASN A 118 -10.38 -17.79 2.44
N LEU A 119 -10.57 -18.23 1.20
CA LEU A 119 -11.73 -19.03 0.79
C LEU A 119 -11.65 -20.50 1.20
N LYS A 120 -10.55 -20.92 1.84
CA LYS A 120 -10.52 -22.20 2.56
C LYS A 120 -11.39 -22.15 3.81
N ASN A 121 -11.61 -20.96 4.40
CA ASN A 121 -12.53 -20.77 5.50
C ASN A 121 -13.97 -20.87 5.01
N ARG A 122 -14.79 -21.68 5.71
CA ARG A 122 -16.21 -21.90 5.36
C ARG A 122 -17.03 -20.62 5.45
N ARG A 123 -16.68 -19.69 6.34
CA ARG A 123 -17.35 -18.38 6.47
C ARG A 123 -17.15 -17.55 5.20
N ASP A 124 -15.89 -17.39 4.81
CA ASP A 124 -15.50 -16.47 3.73
C ASP A 124 -15.84 -17.01 2.35
N LYS A 125 -15.80 -18.34 2.17
CA LYS A 125 -16.23 -19.03 0.95
C LYS A 125 -17.68 -18.71 0.55
N LYS A 126 -18.55 -18.38 1.50
CA LYS A 126 -19.95 -18.01 1.24
C LYS A 126 -20.13 -16.55 0.86
N LEU A 127 -19.25 -15.69 1.36
CA LEU A 127 -19.37 -14.23 1.27
C LEU A 127 -18.55 -13.64 0.12
N HIS A 128 -17.45 -14.30 -0.25
CA HIS A 128 -16.48 -13.77 -1.20
C HIS A 128 -16.27 -14.72 -2.37
N LYS A 129 -15.91 -14.13 -3.52
CA LYS A 129 -15.54 -14.87 -4.72
C LYS A 129 -14.02 -14.93 -4.84
N PRO A 130 -13.46 -16.02 -5.41
CA PRO A 130 -12.04 -16.10 -5.69
C PRO A 130 -11.64 -15.01 -6.69
N ILE A 131 -10.45 -14.45 -6.50
CA ILE A 131 -9.94 -13.38 -7.38
C ILE A 131 -9.81 -13.86 -8.83
N GLU A 132 -9.44 -15.13 -9.00
CA GLU A 132 -9.35 -15.82 -10.29
C GLU A 132 -9.80 -17.27 -10.14
N ARG A 133 -10.06 -17.94 -11.26
CA ARG A 133 -10.49 -19.34 -11.25
C ARG A 133 -9.38 -20.22 -10.64
N GLY A 134 -9.68 -20.86 -9.51
CA GLY A 134 -8.74 -21.72 -8.79
C GLY A 134 -7.94 -21.03 -7.68
N ALA A 135 -8.09 -19.71 -7.49
CA ALA A 135 -7.51 -19.02 -6.35
C ALA A 135 -8.21 -19.43 -5.04
N ASN A 136 -7.42 -19.55 -3.98
CA ASN A 136 -7.91 -19.91 -2.63
C ASN A 136 -8.21 -18.69 -1.76
N TYR A 137 -8.20 -17.48 -2.34
CA TYR A 137 -8.51 -16.24 -1.66
C TYR A 137 -9.31 -15.30 -2.58
N GLY A 138 -10.11 -14.44 -1.95
CA GLY A 138 -10.74 -13.28 -2.58
C GLY A 138 -10.03 -12.00 -2.17
N ALA A 139 -10.13 -10.97 -2.99
CA ALA A 139 -9.63 -9.64 -2.68
C ALA A 139 -10.73 -8.61 -2.93
N SER A 140 -10.80 -7.58 -2.09
CA SER A 140 -11.69 -6.44 -2.26
C SER A 140 -11.00 -5.18 -1.75
N ILE A 141 -11.43 -4.03 -2.27
CA ILE A 141 -10.89 -2.73 -1.87
C ILE A 141 -11.99 -1.86 -1.28
N ASP A 142 -11.61 -1.10 -0.26
CA ASP A 142 -12.38 0.00 0.30
C ASP A 142 -11.51 1.26 0.27
N PHE A 143 -12.11 2.41 -0.06
CA PHE A 143 -11.44 3.70 -0.15
C PHE A 143 -11.74 4.61 1.05
N GLY A 144 -12.25 4.04 2.15
CA GLY A 144 -12.37 4.74 3.43
C GLY A 144 -13.44 5.84 3.45
N HIS A 145 -14.36 5.87 2.48
CA HIS A 145 -15.51 6.80 2.50
C HIS A 145 -16.46 6.52 3.67
N VAL A 146 -16.37 5.32 4.28
CA VAL A 146 -17.10 4.94 5.49
C VAL A 146 -16.12 4.31 6.47
N ALA A 147 -15.76 5.04 7.52
CA ALA A 147 -15.09 4.43 8.67
C ALA A 147 -16.13 3.63 9.47
N ILE A 148 -16.12 2.30 9.35
CA ILE A 148 -16.78 1.45 10.35
C ILE A 148 -15.78 1.25 11.49
N LEU A 149 -15.81 2.16 12.46
CA LEU A 149 -15.20 1.96 13.76
C LEU A 149 -15.94 0.81 14.46
N ASN A 150 -15.39 -0.40 14.43
CA ASN A 150 -15.85 -1.47 15.30
C ASN A 150 -15.21 -1.26 16.69
N LEU A 151 -15.79 -0.33 17.46
CA LEU A 151 -15.50 -0.15 18.88
C LEU A 151 -16.14 -1.29 19.67
N ASN A 152 -15.70 -2.53 19.46
CA ASN A 152 -15.96 -3.58 20.44
C ASN A 152 -14.98 -3.44 21.62
N ASN A 153 -15.04 -2.26 22.25
CA ASN A 153 -14.99 -2.09 23.68
C ASN A 153 -15.76 -0.80 24.00
N GLU A 154 -16.85 -0.98 24.76
CA GLU A 154 -17.83 0.02 25.22
C GLU A 154 -18.94 0.42 24.24
N LYS A 155 -20.09 -0.24 24.47
CA LYS A 155 -21.47 0.20 24.32
C LYS A 155 -21.65 1.67 23.88
N ASP A 156 -21.61 1.92 22.58
CA ASP A 156 -22.49 2.84 21.81
C ASP A 156 -21.75 3.35 20.56
N PRO A 157 -22.30 3.17 19.33
CA PRO A 157 -21.64 3.67 18.12
C PRO A 157 -21.79 5.19 18.00
N VAL A 158 -20.68 5.91 18.16
CA VAL A 158 -20.59 7.33 17.81
C VAL A 158 -20.43 7.44 16.28
N VAL A 159 -21.48 7.89 15.60
CA VAL A 159 -21.45 8.20 14.17
C VAL A 159 -20.91 9.62 14.00
N VAL A 160 -19.67 9.76 13.52
CA VAL A 160 -19.11 11.07 13.14
C VAL A 160 -19.31 11.27 11.64
N ARG A 161 -20.07 12.31 11.26
CA ARG A 161 -20.21 12.77 9.87
C ARG A 161 -19.37 14.03 9.69
N TYR A 162 -18.48 14.04 8.70
CA TYR A 162 -17.82 15.27 8.25
C TYR A 162 -18.52 15.75 6.97
N HIS A 163 -18.91 17.04 6.98
CA HIS A 163 -19.45 17.77 5.84
C HIS A 163 -18.35 18.27 4.92
#